data_AF-A0A932EFL0-F1
#
_entry.id   AF-A0A932EFL0-F1
#
_cell.length_a   1.000
_cell.length_b   1.000
_cell.length_c   1.000
_cell.angle_alpha   90.00
_cell.angle_beta   90.00
_cell.angle_gamma   90.00
#
_symmetry.space_group_name_H-M   'P 1'
#
loop_
_entity.id
_entity.type
_entity.pdbx_description
1 polymer ?
#
loop_
_entity_poly.entity_id
_entity_poly.type
_entity_poly.pdbx_seq_one_letter_code
_entity_poly.pdbx_strand_id
1 'polypeptide(L)'
;MVIDKRVIKSNRLRADKNSFYSYAIKLLLSNSSGSILDAKVRIDGSGDRNFRRSFLTYLRKQLNTKNRKIMKNCKLVDSRSNVLIQMVDMIAGSIKRYHDKSKADSIIYRNIFKKHIEDEWKFR
;
A
#
# COMPACT_ATOMS: atom_id res chain seq x y z
N MET A 1 3.67 -2.93 4.99
CA MET A 1 4.13 -3.98 4.06
C MET A 1 5.41 -3.54 3.35
N VAL A 2 6.40 -4.41 3.24
CA VAL A 2 7.66 -4.21 2.50
C VAL A 2 7.80 -5.33 1.46
N ILE A 3 8.07 -4.98 0.20
CA ILE A 3 8.21 -5.95 -0.91
C ILE A 3 9.60 -5.82 -1.52
N ASP A 4 10.36 -6.92 -1.50
CA ASP A 4 11.54 -7.07 -2.36
C ASP A 4 11.10 -7.47 -3.77
N LYS A 5 11.38 -6.64 -4.77
CA LYS A 5 10.96 -6.93 -6.14
C LYS A 5 11.65 -8.15 -6.75
N ARG A 6 12.80 -8.57 -6.20
CA ARG A 6 13.56 -9.73 -6.69
C ARG A 6 12.83 -11.06 -6.45
N VAL A 7 12.02 -11.14 -5.40
CA VAL A 7 11.27 -12.36 -5.06
C VAL A 7 9.97 -12.53 -5.85
N ILE A 8 9.49 -11.47 -6.52
CA ILE A 8 8.28 -11.52 -7.36
C ILE A 8 8.57 -12.44 -8.54
N LYS A 9 7.86 -13.56 -8.72
CA LYS A 9 8.08 -14.49 -9.85
C LYS A 9 7.21 -14.23 -11.08
N SER A 10 6.08 -13.55 -10.92
CA SER A 10 5.13 -13.30 -12.02
C SER A 10 5.70 -12.36 -13.07
N ASN A 11 5.79 -12.82 -14.32
CA ASN A 11 6.24 -12.01 -15.46
C ASN A 11 5.40 -10.75 -15.63
N ARG A 12 4.07 -10.85 -15.47
CA ARG A 12 3.16 -9.70 -15.55
C ARG A 12 3.45 -8.65 -14.48
N LEU A 13 3.66 -9.06 -13.23
CA LEU A 13 3.94 -8.12 -12.14
C LEU A 13 5.34 -7.51 -12.23
N ARG A 14 6.28 -8.17 -12.92
CA ARG A 14 7.60 -7.58 -13.22
C ARG A 14 7.55 -6.58 -14.36
N ALA A 15 6.78 -6.88 -15.41
CA ALA A 15 6.74 -6.08 -16.63
C ALA A 15 5.79 -4.87 -16.55
N ASP A 16 4.68 -4.99 -15.81
CA ASP A 16 3.66 -3.93 -15.74
C ASP A 16 3.55 -3.31 -14.34
N LYS A 17 3.96 -2.04 -14.24
CA LYS A 17 3.90 -1.24 -13.01
C LYS A 17 2.47 -1.15 -12.46
N ASN A 18 1.48 -1.03 -13.33
CA ASN A 18 0.08 -0.85 -12.93
C ASN A 18 -0.49 -2.14 -12.32
N SER A 19 -0.17 -3.30 -12.91
CA SER A 19 -0.51 -4.62 -12.36
C SER A 19 0.19 -4.86 -11.03
N PHE A 20 1.49 -4.53 -10.92
CA PHE A 20 2.22 -4.63 -9.65
C PHE A 20 1.57 -3.80 -8.55
N TYR A 21 1.32 -2.52 -8.82
CA TYR A 21 0.70 -1.61 -7.88
C TYR A 21 -0.68 -2.12 -7.44
N SER A 22 -1.51 -2.53 -8.40
CA SER A 22 -2.86 -3.04 -8.11
C SER A 22 -2.81 -4.27 -7.20
N TYR A 23 -1.92 -5.20 -7.52
CA TYR A 23 -1.73 -6.43 -6.75
C TYR A 23 -1.21 -6.15 -5.34
N ALA A 24 -0.22 -5.26 -5.20
CA ALA A 24 0.35 -4.89 -3.91
C ALA A 24 -0.68 -4.26 -2.97
N ILE A 25 -1.51 -3.33 -3.47
CA ILE A 25 -2.57 -2.71 -2.66
C ILE A 25 -3.63 -3.74 -2.27
N LYS A 26 -4.07 -4.60 -3.20
CA LYS A 26 -4.98 -5.70 -2.87
C LYS A 26 -4.41 -6.55 -1.73
N LEU A 27 -3.14 -6.94 -1.87
CA LEU A 27 -2.47 -7.81 -0.92
C LEU A 27 -2.33 -7.15 0.47
N LEU A 28 -2.01 -5.86 0.54
CA LEU A 28 -1.97 -5.11 1.79
C LEU A 28 -3.33 -5.11 2.50
N LEU A 29 -4.40 -4.80 1.78
CA LEU A 29 -5.73 -4.68 2.37
C LEU A 29 -6.33 -6.05 2.74
N SER A 30 -6.04 -7.10 1.98
CA SER A 30 -6.48 -8.46 2.31
C SER A 30 -5.80 -9.03 3.54
N ASN A 31 -4.55 -8.64 3.80
CA ASN A 31 -3.76 -9.09 4.96
C ASN A 31 -3.91 -8.17 6.18
N SER A 32 -5.02 -7.42 6.28
CA SER A 32 -5.31 -6.58 7.44
C SER A 32 -5.76 -7.36 8.68
N SER A 33 -5.81 -8.70 8.64
CA SER A 33 -6.24 -9.55 9.77
C SER A 33 -7.58 -9.15 10.40
N GLY A 34 -8.47 -8.51 9.62
CA GLY A 34 -9.77 -8.05 10.11
C GLY A 34 -9.79 -6.65 10.73
N SER A 35 -8.65 -5.97 10.87
CA SER A 35 -8.60 -4.60 11.41
C SER A 35 -9.19 -3.55 10.47
N ILE A 36 -9.23 -3.84 9.16
CA ILE A 36 -9.82 -2.96 8.15
C ILE A 36 -11.13 -3.58 7.65
N LEU A 37 -12.26 -2.98 8.08
CA LEU A 37 -13.61 -3.33 7.65
C LEU A 37 -14.40 -2.06 7.33
N ASP A 38 -15.23 -2.12 6.28
CA ASP A 38 -16.08 -1.03 5.79
C ASP A 38 -15.35 0.33 5.64
N ALA A 39 -14.05 0.28 5.34
CA ALA A 39 -13.19 1.45 5.40
C ALA A 39 -13.41 2.42 4.23
N LYS A 40 -13.15 3.72 4.50
CA LYS A 40 -12.96 4.75 3.46
C LYS A 40 -11.47 4.86 3.16
N VAL A 41 -11.02 4.12 2.16
CA VAL A 41 -9.61 4.04 1.78
C VAL A 41 -9.24 5.21 0.86
N ARG A 42 -8.16 5.92 1.21
CA ARG A 42 -7.52 6.93 0.37
C ARG A 42 -6.13 6.43 0.03
N ILE A 43 -5.76 6.55 -1.24
CA ILE A 43 -4.51 6.02 -1.76
C ILE A 43 -3.81 7.12 -2.53
N ASP A 44 -2.51 7.29 -2.29
CA ASP A 44 -1.68 8.13 -3.15
C ASP A 44 -1.60 7.51 -4.54
N GLY A 45 -2.08 8.25 -5.54
CA GLY A 45 -2.08 7.72 -6.89
C GLY A 45 -2.45 8.74 -7.95
N SER A 46 -1.53 8.85 -8.89
CA SER A 46 -1.73 9.42 -10.21
C SER A 46 -2.03 8.31 -11.22
N GLY A 47 -2.59 8.68 -12.37
CA GLY A 47 -2.91 7.73 -13.44
C GLY A 47 -4.04 8.23 -14.32
N ASP A 48 -4.10 7.73 -15.54
CA ASP A 48 -5.16 8.08 -16.48
C ASP A 48 -6.53 7.58 -15.98
N ARG A 49 -7.59 8.14 -16.55
CA ARG A 49 -8.98 7.83 -16.16
C ARG A 49 -9.30 6.33 -16.28
N ASN A 50 -8.77 5.65 -17.29
CA ASN A 50 -9.04 4.24 -17.54
C ASN A 50 -8.38 3.36 -16.49
N PHE A 51 -7.12 3.62 -16.15
CA PHE A 51 -6.42 2.94 -15.07
C PHE A 51 -7.14 3.15 -13.73
N ARG A 52 -7.52 4.39 -13.39
CA ARG A 52 -8.22 4.67 -12.13
C ARG A 52 -9.52 3.85 -12.02
N ARG A 53 -10.30 3.78 -13.10
CA ARG A 53 -11.57 3.02 -13.12
C ARG A 53 -11.33 1.50 -13.00
N SER A 54 -10.39 0.96 -13.77
CA SER A 54 -10.10 -0.48 -13.76
C SER A 54 -9.50 -0.92 -12.42
N PHE A 55 -8.61 -0.13 -11.83
CA PHE A 55 -8.01 -0.35 -10.52
C PHE A 55 -9.06 -0.40 -9.40
N LEU A 56 -9.95 0.59 -9.32
CA LEU A 56 -10.99 0.62 -8.29
C LEU A 56 -11.98 -0.55 -8.46
N THR A 57 -12.29 -0.93 -9.70
CA THR A 57 -13.14 -2.09 -10.00
C THR A 57 -12.46 -3.38 -9.55
N TYR A 58 -11.18 -3.54 -9.87
CA TYR A 58 -10.37 -4.68 -9.46
C TYR A 58 -10.35 -4.83 -7.94
N LEU A 59 -10.03 -3.77 -7.20
CA LEU A 59 -9.98 -3.83 -5.73
C LEU A 59 -11.32 -4.24 -5.12
N ARG A 60 -12.43 -3.64 -5.57
CA ARG A 60 -13.76 -4.01 -5.06
C ARG A 60 -14.09 -5.48 -5.30
N LYS A 61 -13.81 -6.00 -6.50
CA LYS A 61 -14.04 -7.41 -6.84
C LYS A 61 -13.19 -8.38 -6.02
N GLN A 62 -11.95 -7.98 -5.69
CA GLN A 62 -11.01 -8.85 -5.00
C GLN A 62 -11.12 -8.79 -3.47
N LEU A 63 -11.59 -7.67 -2.91
CA LEU A 63 -11.56 -7.43 -1.46
C LEU A 63 -12.94 -7.51 -0.79
N ASN A 64 -14.03 -7.28 -1.54
CA ASN A 64 -15.37 -7.33 -0.97
C ASN A 64 -16.07 -8.62 -1.42
N THR A 65 -16.66 -9.32 -0.45
CA THR A 65 -17.55 -10.45 -0.68
C THR A 65 -18.97 -10.08 -0.23
N LYS A 66 -19.94 -10.98 -0.44
CA LYS A 66 -21.32 -10.77 0.04
C LYS A 66 -21.39 -10.58 1.56
N ASN A 67 -20.53 -11.29 2.30
CA ASN A 67 -20.58 -11.36 3.77
C ASN A 67 -19.52 -10.50 4.45
N ARG A 68 -18.55 -9.95 3.71
CA ARG A 68 -17.47 -9.13 4.26
C ARG A 68 -17.06 -8.04 3.29
N LYS A 69 -17.11 -6.79 3.76
CA LYS A 69 -16.62 -5.62 3.02
C LYS A 69 -15.38 -5.07 3.71
N ILE A 70 -14.25 -5.16 3.04
CA ILE A 70 -13.01 -4.53 3.51
C ILE A 70 -13.09 -3.01 3.26
N MET A 71 -13.68 -2.62 2.13
CA MET A 71 -13.65 -1.24 1.68
C MET A 71 -15.02 -0.78 1.18
N LYS A 72 -15.62 0.15 1.92
CA LYS A 72 -16.88 0.81 1.55
C LYS A 72 -16.67 1.85 0.46
N ASN A 73 -15.57 2.58 0.53
CA ASN A 73 -15.22 3.60 -0.47
C ASN A 73 -13.71 3.63 -0.71
N CYS A 74 -13.31 3.96 -1.93
CA CYS A 74 -11.92 4.06 -2.34
C CYS A 74 -11.73 5.28 -3.22
N LYS A 75 -10.78 6.14 -2.88
CA LYS A 75 -10.41 7.31 -3.68
C LYS A 75 -8.91 7.36 -3.87
N LEU A 76 -8.51 7.60 -5.12
CA LEU A 76 -7.14 8.01 -5.46
C LEU A 76 -7.03 9.52 -5.27
N VAL A 77 -6.05 9.98 -4.51
CA VAL A 77 -5.88 11.39 -4.09
C VAL A 77 -4.54 11.90 -4.61
N ASP A 78 -4.47 13.20 -4.97
CA ASP A 78 -3.21 13.87 -5.27
C ASP A 78 -2.54 14.29 -3.94
N SER A 79 -1.39 13.68 -3.65
CA SER A 79 -0.58 13.95 -2.46
C SER A 79 -0.21 15.42 -2.30
N ARG A 80 -0.06 16.20 -3.38
CA ARG A 80 0.24 17.65 -3.29
C ARG A 80 -0.85 18.45 -2.56
N SER A 81 -2.07 17.92 -2.55
CA SER A 81 -3.24 18.57 -1.93
C SER A 81 -3.64 17.95 -0.58
N ASN A 82 -2.90 16.95 -0.09
CA ASN A 82 -3.32 16.18 1.09
C ASN A 82 -2.14 15.88 2.04
N VAL A 83 -2.06 16.62 3.14
CA VAL A 83 -1.02 16.48 4.18
C VAL A 83 -0.98 15.07 4.78
N LEU A 84 -2.12 14.40 4.95
CA LEU A 84 -2.14 13.04 5.52
C LEU A 84 -1.48 12.04 4.57
N ILE A 85 -1.67 12.20 3.26
CA ILE A 85 -1.00 11.35 2.27
C ILE A 85 0.51 11.60 2.30
N GLN A 86 0.95 12.84 2.38
CA GLN A 86 2.38 13.18 2.50
C GLN A 86 3.00 12.58 3.77
N MET A 87 2.29 12.63 4.90
CA MET A 87 2.74 11.99 6.14
C MET A 87 2.89 10.48 5.98
N VAL A 88 1.94 9.82 5.30
CA VAL A 88 2.03 8.39 4.97
C VAL A 88 3.27 8.11 4.11
N ASP A 89 3.58 8.96 3.13
CA ASP A 89 4.78 8.81 2.29
C ASP A 89 6.07 8.94 3.11
N MET A 90 6.13 9.88 4.06
CA MET A 90 7.27 10.00 4.97
C MET A 90 7.47 8.76 5.85
N ILE A 91 6.38 8.18 6.37
CA ILE A 91 6.41 6.94 7.15
C ILE A 91 6.87 5.77 6.27
N ALA A 92 6.28 5.61 5.09
CA ALA A 92 6.64 4.55 4.15
C ALA A 92 8.11 4.66 3.69
N GLY A 93 8.57 5.88 3.42
CA GLY A 93 9.97 6.17 3.09
C GLY A 93 10.93 5.85 4.23
N SER A 94 10.54 6.15 5.47
CA SER A 94 11.33 5.82 6.67
C SER A 94 11.41 4.31 6.89
N ILE A 95 10.32 3.57 6.71
CA ILE A 95 10.32 2.10 6.76
C ILE A 95 11.22 1.53 5.66
N LYS A 96 11.10 2.04 4.42
CA LYS A 96 11.98 1.62 3.31
C LYS A 96 13.46 1.84 3.66
N ARG A 97 13.80 3.01 4.18
CA ARG A 97 15.18 3.36 4.58
C ARG A 97 15.69 2.44 5.69
N TYR A 98 14.85 2.03 6.64
CA TYR A 98 15.20 1.05 7.67
C TYR A 98 15.60 -0.33 7.13
N HIS A 99 15.01 -0.77 6.01
CA HIS A 99 15.43 -2.02 5.35
C HIS A 99 16.62 -1.86 4.41
N ASP A 100 17.08 -0.62 4.17
CA ASP A 100 18.28 -0.35 3.41
C ASP A 100 19.51 -0.41 4.32
N LYS A 101 20.24 -1.52 4.25
CA LYS A 101 21.44 -1.78 5.08
C LYS A 101 22.56 -0.76 4.86
N SER A 102 22.52 0.06 3.81
CA SER A 102 23.50 1.12 3.56
C SER A 102 23.28 2.40 4.38
N LYS A 103 22.16 2.50 5.11
CA LYS A 103 21.75 3.74 5.81
C LYS A 103 21.80 3.56 7.33
N ALA A 104 22.87 4.05 7.94
CA ALA A 104 23.10 3.97 9.39
C ALA A 104 22.11 4.82 10.22
N ASP A 105 21.58 5.90 9.64
CA ASP A 105 20.62 6.81 10.30
C ASP A 105 19.17 6.28 10.30
N SER A 106 18.93 5.13 9.67
CA SER A 106 17.59 4.61 9.44
C SER A 106 16.82 4.25 10.73
N ILE A 107 17.55 3.86 11.78
CA ILE A 107 17.00 3.55 13.10
C ILE A 107 16.37 4.80 13.74
N ILE A 108 16.96 5.98 13.52
CA ILE A 108 16.50 7.25 14.11
C ILE A 108 15.08 7.54 13.65
N TYR A 109 14.81 7.49 12.34
CA TYR A 109 13.49 7.80 11.81
C TYR A 109 12.44 6.77 12.22
N ARG A 110 12.79 5.47 12.22
CA ARG A 110 11.86 4.42 12.63
C ARG A 110 11.45 4.57 14.09
N ASN A 111 12.38 4.98 14.97
CA ASN A 111 12.09 5.14 16.39
C ASN A 111 11.04 6.22 16.68
N ILE A 112 10.88 7.24 15.82
CA ILE A 112 9.88 8.30 15.97
C ILE A 112 8.46 7.73 16.04
N PHE A 113 8.14 6.73 15.21
CA PHE A 113 6.80 6.15 15.09
C PHE A 113 6.73 4.67 15.47
N LYS A 114 7.81 4.09 15.99
CA LYS A 114 7.92 2.65 16.34
C LYS A 114 6.77 2.16 17.22
N LYS A 115 6.35 2.98 18.20
CA LYS A 115 5.24 2.66 19.12
C LYS A 115 3.87 2.56 18.44
N HIS A 116 3.74 3.05 17.21
CA HIS A 116 2.52 3.01 16.40
C HIS A 116 2.57 1.92 15.32
N ILE A 117 3.64 1.14 15.24
CA ILE A 117 3.75 0.02 14.30
C ILE A 117 3.15 -1.21 14.97
N GLU A 118 1.93 -1.57 14.58
CA GLU A 118 1.28 -2.82 15.00
C GLU A 118 1.81 -4.01 14.18
N ASP A 119 1.88 -3.85 12.85
CA ASP A 119 2.39 -4.86 11.94
C ASP A 119 3.25 -4.24 10.83
N GLU A 120 4.41 -4.86 10.60
CA GLU A 120 5.35 -4.53 9.54
C GLU A 120 5.55 -5.76 8.65
N TRP A 121 4.51 -6.10 7.89
CA TRP A 121 4.54 -7.29 7.07
C TRP A 121 5.62 -7.25 5.96
N LYS A 122 6.46 -8.27 5.88
CA LYS A 122 7.45 -8.45 4.81
C LYS A 122 6.97 -9.51 3.83
N PHE A 123 6.79 -9.14 2.57
CA PHE A 123 6.48 -10.08 1.50
C PHE A 123 7.69 -10.99 1.26
N ARG A 124 7.44 -12.30 1.17
CA ARG A 124 8.44 -13.36 0.94
C ARG A 124 8.04 -14.18 -0.28
#